data_AF-A0A0C9XFI3-F1
#
_entry.id   AF-A0A0C9XFI3-F1
#
_cell.length_a   1.000
_cell.length_b   1.000
_cell.length_c   1.000
_cell.angle_alpha   90.00
_cell.angle_beta   90.00
_cell.angle_gamma   90.00
#
_symmetry.space_group_name_H-M   'P 1'
#
loop_
_entity.id
_entity.type
_entity.pdbx_description
1 polymer ?
#
loop_
_entity_poly.entity_id
_entity_poly.type
_entity_poly.pdbx_seq_one_letter_code
_entity_poly.pdbx_strand_id
1 'polypeptide(L)'
;WFDMLEETIQKYGIQPEDIYGTDEVGIQSRGTERERVFGARRKGAQYQQRGGTRENTTVLTTICADGTSLPPLVVFKGSAFQVKWAQNNPLNASIGYQKKGWTDGEIGAKWMEIFDEQ
;
A
#
# COMPACT_ATOMS: atom_id res chain seq x y z
N TRP A 1 -27.57 3.34 -3.15
CA TRP A 1 -26.32 2.66 -2.76
C TRP A 1 -25.95 3.08 -1.35
N PHE A 2 -25.72 4.38 -1.11
CA PHE A 2 -25.52 4.91 0.24
C PHE A 2 -26.75 4.68 1.15
N ASP A 3 -27.98 4.82 0.64
CA ASP A 3 -29.18 4.55 1.45
C ASP A 3 -29.23 3.11 1.98
N MET A 4 -28.86 2.14 1.15
CA MET A 4 -28.83 0.71 1.53
C MET A 4 -27.75 0.43 2.59
N LEU A 5 -26.59 1.10 2.48
CA LEU A 5 -25.51 1.00 3.45
C LEU A 5 -25.96 1.62 4.79
N GLU A 6 -26.56 2.81 4.75
CA GLU A 6 -27.07 3.50 5.93
C GLU A 6 -28.17 2.69 6.63
N GLU A 7 -29.15 2.18 5.87
CA GLU A 7 -30.19 1.29 6.39
C GLU A 7 -29.60 0.04 7.06
N THR A 8 -28.55 -0.55 6.48
CA THR A 8 -27.87 -1.72 7.05
C THR A 8 -27.15 -1.37 8.36
N ILE A 9 -26.39 -0.28 8.37
CA ILE A 9 -25.69 0.21 9.57
C ILE A 9 -26.70 0.44 10.71
N GLN A 10 -27.80 1.15 10.42
CA GLN A 10 -28.85 1.42 11.41
C GLN A 10 -29.56 0.14 11.87
N LYS A 11 -29.91 -0.77 10.94
CA LYS A 11 -30.63 -2.01 11.25
C LYS A 11 -29.85 -2.93 12.17
N TYR A 12 -28.54 -3.04 11.97
CA TYR A 12 -27.68 -3.93 12.76
C TYR A 12 -26.95 -3.22 13.90
N GLY A 13 -27.11 -1.89 14.03
CA GLY A 13 -26.41 -1.10 15.03
C GLY A 13 -24.89 -1.17 14.88
N ILE A 14 -24.40 -1.17 13.63
CA ILE A 14 -22.97 -1.25 13.33
C ILE A 14 -22.34 0.06 13.77
N GLN A 15 -21.35 -0.02 14.63
CA GLN A 15 -20.72 1.17 15.17
C GLN A 15 -19.58 1.65 14.25
N PRO A 16 -19.22 2.95 14.25
CA PRO A 16 -18.10 3.44 13.45
C PRO A 16 -16.79 2.69 13.69
N GLU A 17 -16.54 2.26 14.93
CA GLU A 17 -15.39 1.45 15.35
C GLU A 17 -15.35 0.03 14.72
N ASP A 18 -16.45 -0.43 14.13
CA ASP A 18 -16.56 -1.72 13.45
C ASP A 18 -16.49 -1.60 11.92
N ILE A 19 -16.31 -0.38 11.40
CA ILE A 19 -16.32 -0.10 9.95
C ILE A 19 -14.91 0.23 9.49
N TYR A 20 -14.31 -0.67 8.71
CA TYR A 20 -12.96 -0.52 8.20
C TYR A 20 -12.91 -0.43 6.68
N GLY A 21 -12.13 0.51 6.18
CA GLY A 21 -11.72 0.61 4.78
C GLY A 21 -10.28 0.18 4.63
N THR A 22 -10.02 -0.79 3.75
CA THR A 22 -8.66 -1.24 3.42
C THR A 22 -8.41 -1.10 1.93
N ASP A 23 -7.25 -0.57 1.56
CA ASP A 23 -6.82 -0.48 0.17
C ASP A 23 -5.31 -0.72 0.02
N GLU A 24 -4.90 -1.05 -1.21
CA GLU A 24 -3.52 -1.29 -1.60
C GLU A 24 -2.91 -0.07 -2.29
N VAL A 25 -1.71 0.33 -1.84
CA VAL A 25 -0.85 1.28 -2.56
C VAL A 25 0.46 0.63 -2.99
N GLY A 26 0.77 0.72 -4.28
CA GLY A 26 2.07 0.38 -4.84
C GLY A 26 3.01 1.59 -4.81
N ILE A 27 4.03 1.53 -3.97
CA ILE A 27 5.08 2.54 -3.87
C ILE A 27 6.30 2.07 -4.63
N GLN A 28 6.59 2.76 -5.74
CA GLN A 28 7.84 2.56 -6.44
C GLN A 28 8.94 3.35 -5.74
N SER A 29 10.08 2.70 -5.48
CA SER A 29 11.24 3.35 -4.84
C SER A 29 11.79 4.54 -5.63
N ARG A 30 11.38 4.69 -6.89
CA ARG A 30 11.67 5.86 -7.72
C ARG A 30 10.42 6.72 -7.82
N GLY A 31 10.48 7.90 -7.20
CA GLY A 31 9.47 8.93 -7.41
C GLY A 31 9.37 9.37 -8.87
N THR A 32 8.22 9.90 -9.26
CA THR A 32 8.04 10.50 -10.59
C THR A 32 8.69 11.89 -10.60
N GLU A 33 9.99 11.96 -10.83
CA GLU A 33 10.70 13.23 -10.95
C GLU A 33 10.63 13.76 -12.39
N ARG A 34 9.97 14.89 -12.59
CA ARG A 34 10.03 15.63 -13.86
C ARG A 34 11.31 16.45 -13.89
N GLU A 35 12.24 16.07 -14.77
CA GLU A 35 13.44 16.88 -15.06
C GLU A 35 13.19 17.84 -16.22
N ARG A 36 13.85 19.01 -16.17
CA ARG A 36 13.91 19.95 -17.29
C ARG A 36 15.34 20.00 -17.80
N VAL A 37 15.51 19.95 -19.12
CA VAL A 37 16.81 20.03 -19.79
C VAL A 37 16.83 21.22 -20.73
N PHE A 38 17.96 21.95 -20.77
CA PHE A 38 18.20 22.99 -21.77
C PHE A 38 19.01 22.39 -22.92
N GLY A 39 18.57 22.59 -24.16
CA GLY A 39 19.24 22.04 -25.34
C GLY A 39 18.73 22.65 -26.64
N ALA A 40 19.39 22.30 -27.75
CA ALA A 40 19.00 22.78 -29.08
C ALA A 40 17.55 22.39 -29.41
N ARG A 41 16.86 23.25 -30.16
CA ARG A 41 15.47 23.02 -30.59
C ARG A 41 15.38 21.70 -31.37
N ARG A 42 14.71 20.70 -30.81
CA ARG A 42 14.42 19.42 -31.45
C ARG A 42 12.92 19.31 -31.74
N LYS A 43 12.55 18.59 -32.81
CA LYS A 43 11.15 18.17 -33.02
C LYS A 43 10.86 17.01 -32.05
N GLY A 44 9.93 17.20 -31.11
CA GLY A 44 9.45 16.18 -30.19
C GLY A 44 9.92 16.31 -28.74
N ALA A 45 9.24 15.61 -27.83
CA ALA A 45 9.58 15.60 -26.40
C ALA A 45 10.92 14.88 -26.16
N GLN A 46 11.71 15.38 -25.20
CA GLN A 46 12.89 14.63 -24.73
C GLN A 46 12.42 13.50 -23.81
N TYR A 47 12.80 12.27 -24.12
CA TYR A 47 12.48 11.12 -23.31
C TYR A 47 13.56 10.91 -22.25
N GLN A 48 13.16 10.86 -20.99
CA GLN A 48 14.07 10.58 -19.89
C GLN A 48 14.44 9.10 -19.91
N GLN A 49 15.70 8.79 -20.23
CA GLN A 49 16.25 7.45 -20.15
C GLN A 49 17.02 7.34 -18.82
N ARG A 50 16.54 6.51 -17.90
CA ARG A 50 17.22 6.23 -16.63
C ARG A 50 17.35 4.72 -16.45
N GLY A 51 18.56 4.24 -16.21
CA GLY A 51 18.80 2.86 -15.75
C GLY A 51 18.32 2.70 -14.30
N GLY A 52 17.69 1.57 -13.97
CA GLY A 52 17.35 1.18 -12.60
C GLY A 52 16.14 0.22 -12.54
N THR A 53 16.07 -0.52 -11.43
CA THR A 53 15.08 -1.57 -11.18
C THR A 53 13.68 -0.98 -10.92
N ARG A 54 12.66 -1.57 -11.55
CA ARG A 54 11.22 -1.26 -11.33
C ARG A 54 10.68 -2.03 -10.13
N GLU A 55 11.35 -1.92 -8.98
CA GLU A 55 10.88 -2.57 -7.76
C GLU A 55 9.73 -1.78 -7.16
N ASN A 56 8.64 -2.49 -6.88
CA ASN A 56 7.43 -1.97 -6.26
C ASN A 56 7.35 -2.53 -4.84
N THR A 57 7.11 -1.66 -3.87
CA THR A 57 6.74 -2.01 -2.50
C THR A 57 5.23 -1.88 -2.40
N THR A 58 4.56 -2.96 -2.03
CA THR A 58 3.12 -2.94 -1.81
C THR A 58 2.86 -2.59 -0.35
N VAL A 59 1.96 -1.66 -0.08
CA VAL A 59 1.52 -1.30 1.28
C VAL A 59 0.00 -1.42 1.34
N LEU A 60 -0.51 -2.23 2.28
CA LEU A 60 -1.92 -2.28 2.59
C LEU A 60 -2.16 -1.37 3.80
N THR A 61 -3.09 -0.43 3.63
CA THR A 61 -3.47 0.53 4.69
C THR A 61 -4.93 0.29 5.06
N THR A 62 -5.19 0.22 6.36
CA THR A 62 -6.53 0.03 6.91
C THR A 62 -6.88 1.21 7.81
N ILE A 63 -7.99 1.89 7.48
CA ILE A 63 -8.54 3.01 8.23
C ILE A 63 -9.89 2.63 8.83
N CYS A 64 -10.17 3.10 10.03
CA CYS A 64 -11.46 2.90 10.71
C CYS A 64 -12.33 4.16 10.55
N ALA A 65 -13.65 3.98 10.51
CA ALA A 65 -14.58 5.10 10.40
C ALA A 65 -14.63 5.99 11.66
N ASP A 66 -14.08 5.51 12.78
CA ASP A 66 -13.87 6.31 14.00
C ASP A 66 -12.72 7.34 13.88
N GLY A 67 -11.96 7.30 12.77
CA GLY A 67 -10.84 8.18 12.49
C GLY A 67 -9.46 7.63 12.87
N THR A 68 -9.39 6.42 13.43
CA THR A 68 -8.14 5.71 13.71
C THR A 68 -7.65 4.92 12.50
N SER A 69 -6.43 4.40 12.58
CA SER A 69 -5.82 3.56 11.54
C SER A 69 -5.02 2.43 12.18
N LEU A 70 -5.05 1.27 11.56
CA LEU A 70 -4.25 0.12 11.98
C LEU A 70 -2.82 0.23 11.42
N PRO A 71 -1.82 -0.39 12.07
CA PRO A 71 -0.48 -0.50 11.50
C PRO A 71 -0.54 -1.12 10.11
N PRO A 72 0.15 -0.55 9.10
CA PRO A 72 0.05 -1.04 7.74
C PRO A 72 0.79 -2.37 7.56
N LEU A 73 0.39 -3.14 6.55
CA LEU A 73 1.16 -4.28 6.05
C LEU A 73 2.04 -3.83 4.88
N VAL A 74 3.36 -3.95 5.02
CA VAL A 74 4.35 -3.63 3.98
C VAL A 74 4.91 -4.92 3.40
N VAL A 75 4.73 -5.11 2.09
CA VAL A 75 5.23 -6.27 1.35
C VAL A 75 6.33 -5.84 0.39
N PHE A 76 7.55 -6.28 0.67
CA PHE A 76 8.70 -6.05 -0.21
C PHE A 76 8.77 -7.11 -1.30
N LYS A 77 9.26 -6.72 -2.48
CA LYS A 77 9.63 -7.70 -3.50
C LYS A 77 10.89 -8.45 -3.06
N GLY A 78 10.82 -9.77 -2.97
CA GLY A 78 11.97 -10.57 -2.56
C GLY A 78 11.66 -12.07 -2.51
N SER A 79 12.70 -12.88 -2.38
CA SER A 79 12.59 -14.33 -2.18
C SER A 79 12.83 -14.77 -0.73
N ALA A 80 13.28 -13.86 0.13
CA ALA A 80 13.54 -14.10 1.55
C ALA A 80 13.34 -12.80 2.34
N PHE A 81 13.01 -12.94 3.62
CA PHE A 81 12.91 -11.82 4.54
C PHE A 81 14.30 -11.24 4.84
N GLN A 82 14.46 -9.91 4.79
CA GLN A 82 15.67 -9.25 5.25
C GLN A 82 15.41 -8.56 6.60
N VAL A 83 16.18 -8.95 7.61
CA VAL A 83 16.08 -8.39 8.97
C VAL A 83 16.18 -6.86 8.99
N LYS A 84 16.97 -6.29 8.07
CA LYS A 84 17.12 -4.83 7.94
C LYS A 84 15.81 -4.09 7.68
N TRP A 85 14.80 -4.74 7.09
CA TRP A 85 13.51 -4.10 6.83
C TRP A 85 12.76 -3.72 8.12
N ALA A 86 12.94 -4.49 9.20
CA ALA A 86 12.28 -4.22 10.48
C ALA A 86 13.09 -3.32 11.43
N GLN A 87 14.34 -3.00 11.10
CA GLN A 87 15.23 -2.25 12.01
C GLN A 87 14.80 -0.80 12.25
N ASN A 88 14.11 -0.18 11.28
CA ASN A 88 13.58 1.18 11.40
C ASN A 88 12.10 1.18 10.99
N ASN A 89 11.23 0.82 11.94
CA ASN A 89 9.80 0.65 11.72
C ASN A 89 8.98 1.60 12.60
N PRO A 90 8.92 2.92 12.27
CA PRO A 90 8.28 3.92 13.10
C PRO A 90 6.76 3.76 13.19
N LEU A 91 6.14 3.04 12.24
CA LEU A 91 4.69 2.80 12.18
C LEU A 91 4.28 1.45 12.76
N ASN A 92 5.22 0.70 13.36
CA ASN A 92 5.00 -0.67 13.81
C ASN A 92 4.34 -1.56 12.74
N ALA A 93 4.71 -1.33 11.48
CA ALA A 93 4.14 -2.04 10.33
C ALA A 93 4.45 -3.53 10.41
N SER A 94 3.50 -4.36 9.99
CA SER A 94 3.75 -5.76 9.69
C SER A 94 4.55 -5.83 8.38
N ILE A 95 5.62 -6.62 8.35
CA ILE A 95 6.53 -6.66 7.20
C ILE A 95 6.57 -8.07 6.60
N GLY A 96 6.25 -8.15 5.31
CA GLY A 96 6.28 -9.38 4.52
C GLY A 96 7.12 -9.23 3.26
N TYR A 97 7.21 -10.33 2.51
CA TYR A 97 7.82 -10.31 1.18
C TYR A 97 7.10 -11.25 0.22
N GLN A 98 7.19 -10.92 -1.07
CA GLN A 98 6.64 -11.77 -2.13
C GLN A 98 7.49 -11.66 -3.41
N LYS A 99 7.62 -12.78 -4.14
CA LYS A 99 8.58 -12.91 -5.24
C LYS A 99 8.25 -12.04 -6.46
N LYS A 100 6.96 -11.84 -6.72
CA LYS A 100 6.43 -11.16 -7.90
C LYS A 100 6.30 -9.64 -7.68
N GLY A 101 6.00 -9.20 -6.46
CA GLY A 101 5.89 -7.79 -6.05
C GLY A 101 4.50 -7.18 -6.28
N TRP A 102 3.44 -8.00 -6.17
CA TRP A 102 2.04 -7.57 -6.21
C TRP A 102 1.20 -8.46 -5.29
N THR A 103 0.05 -7.95 -4.85
CA THR A 103 -0.90 -8.67 -3.98
C THR A 103 -1.50 -9.87 -4.70
N ASP A 104 -1.45 -11.01 -4.03
CA ASP A 104 -2.19 -12.23 -4.39
C ASP A 104 -3.12 -12.61 -3.23
N GLY A 105 -3.94 -13.64 -3.43
CA GLY A 105 -4.85 -14.12 -2.38
C GLY A 105 -4.14 -14.55 -1.10
N GLU A 106 -2.86 -14.92 -1.14
CA GLU A 106 -2.08 -15.29 0.04
C GLU A 106 -1.72 -14.06 0.89
N ILE A 107 -1.35 -12.95 0.25
CA ILE A 107 -1.12 -11.67 0.95
C ILE A 107 -2.43 -11.17 1.56
N GLY A 108 -3.56 -11.29 0.84
CA GLY A 108 -4.87 -10.93 1.37
C GLY A 108 -5.28 -11.77 2.58
N ALA A 109 -5.03 -13.08 2.55
CA ALA A 109 -5.30 -13.97 3.69
C ALA A 109 -4.45 -13.62 4.92
N LYS A 110 -3.15 -13.40 4.74
CA LYS A 110 -2.26 -12.96 5.83
C LYS A 110 -2.66 -11.59 6.40
N TRP A 111 -3.12 -10.68 5.54
CA TRP A 111 -3.64 -9.41 6.02
C TRP A 111 -4.87 -9.61 6.91
N MET A 112 -5.79 -10.54 6.57
CA MET A 112 -6.95 -10.83 7.42
C MET A 112 -6.54 -11.41 8.78
N GLU A 113 -5.51 -12.26 8.83
CA GLU A 113 -4.95 -12.76 10.10
C GLU A 113 -4.39 -11.60 10.94
N ILE A 114 -3.60 -10.71 10.34
CA ILE A 114 -3.04 -9.53 11.02
C ILE A 114 -4.14 -8.58 11.50
N PHE A 115 -5.21 -8.44 10.71
CA PHE A 115 -6.36 -7.59 11.03
C PHE A 115 -7.14 -8.14 12.23
N ASP A 116 -7.35 -9.45 12.31
CA ASP A 116 -8.03 -10.13 13.43
C ASP A 116 -7.23 -10.03 14.75
N GLU A 117 -5.91 -9.89 14.66
CA GLU A 117 -5.02 -9.72 15.81
C GLU A 117 -4.95 -8.28 16.36
N GLN A 118 -5.54 -7.28 15.68
CA GLN A 118 -5.55 -5.87 16.14
C GLN A 118 -6.60 -5.61 17.21
#